data_AF-A0A848XL43-F1
#
_entry.id   AF-A0A848XL43-F1
#
_cell.length_a   1.000
_cell.length_b   1.000
_cell.length_c   1.000
_cell.angle_alpha   90.00
_cell.angle_beta   90.00
_cell.angle_gamma   90.00
#
_symmetry.space_group_name_H-M   'P 1'
#
loop_
_entity.id
_entity.type
_entity.pdbx_description
1 polymer ?
#
loop_
_entity_poly.entity_id
_entity_poly.type
_entity_poly.pdbx_seq_one_letter_code
_entity_poly.pdbx_strand_id
1 'polypeptide(L)'
;MAPDGAVTPRGVGAATVTAEYQGRSATVAIKVSSPTVNAPASLSLRPARLTLGSGQTGTLDALARGPGGKIIDDPSLQWRSSDTEVIAVESGRLVAGRSGEAIVTATMGDLSSSATISVVASQVPPSEALNRAFPDAEGFGAEALVRCDRSNVQILRVTTTASTGPGSLASVLDQVDGNRLTLVLFAVGGTINGGVELRSGCVYLAGQTAPGDGIQVIGLNGNVAFRVDRFDATSDVVVRYMRFRSTKGGAGAQDAVSVHGGARMMFDHLSVQFGNDEVFSVEPVATNGASAADITISNTIIAAGLMPHSTGSLFMSPKSNESLSTSGLSLHRNLWSHNSHRNPAMGRLYDVQIVNNVMYNWKGNVGRMDRGTRADVIANTFLAGPWTTANGREDRIFQHDTLGALSSVYLEGNVARPYQPSPGGNQRVMVKYLAGGGLLPDEAYVEHRHAQPAVPLTVVGADQAATAILDEAGASRRLACDGSWVAARDPLDTRIVADVRAGTGPSQDSEMDHPSDLGGSPSLSAGTPCPDDDEDGMPNAYEARFEFDPLDAADASQDADGDGYLNIEEYLNGSEPR
;
A
#
# COMPACT_ATOMS: atom_id res chain seq x y z
N MET A 1 -7.47 49.48 -22.50
CA MET A 1 -8.76 48.81 -22.72
C MET A 1 -8.69 48.19 -24.10
N ALA A 2 -9.07 46.93 -24.24
CA ALA A 2 -9.22 46.32 -25.57
C ALA A 2 -10.58 46.74 -26.19
N PRO A 3 -10.77 46.60 -27.52
CA PRO A 3 -11.99 47.03 -28.21
C PRO A 3 -13.28 46.33 -27.74
N ASP A 4 -13.16 45.20 -27.04
CA ASP A 4 -14.23 44.42 -26.41
C ASP A 4 -14.61 44.92 -25.00
N GLY A 5 -13.91 45.94 -24.49
CA GLY A 5 -14.12 46.50 -23.17
C GLY A 5 -13.28 45.87 -22.06
N ALA A 6 -12.36 44.95 -22.36
CA ALA A 6 -11.49 44.35 -21.35
C ALA A 6 -10.50 45.37 -20.76
N VAL A 7 -10.37 45.39 -19.43
CA VAL A 7 -9.46 46.27 -18.68
C VAL A 7 -8.40 45.43 -17.98
N THR A 8 -7.12 45.75 -18.20
CA THR A 8 -5.97 45.12 -17.54
C THR A 8 -5.36 46.09 -16.54
N PRO A 9 -5.19 45.71 -15.26
CA PRO A 9 -4.53 46.56 -14.28
C PRO A 9 -3.03 46.73 -14.63
N ARG A 10 -2.52 47.96 -14.53
CA ARG A 10 -1.09 48.26 -14.77
C ARG A 10 -0.32 48.73 -13.53
N GLY A 11 -1.03 49.17 -12.49
CA GLY A 11 -0.43 49.68 -11.27
C GLY A 11 -1.49 50.16 -10.28
N VAL A 12 -1.09 50.33 -9.02
CA VAL A 12 -1.95 50.78 -7.92
C VAL A 12 -2.39 52.22 -8.16
N GLY A 13 -3.69 52.49 -8.00
CA GLY A 13 -4.25 53.81 -8.24
C GLY A 13 -5.74 53.77 -8.57
N ALA A 14 -6.32 54.93 -8.87
CA ALA A 14 -7.68 55.03 -9.38
C ALA A 14 -7.65 55.49 -10.85
N ALA A 15 -8.53 54.92 -11.65
CA ALA A 15 -8.73 55.30 -13.04
C ALA A 15 -10.24 55.34 -13.33
N THR A 16 -10.67 56.30 -14.14
CA THR A 16 -12.04 56.32 -14.68
C THR A 16 -11.99 55.79 -16.10
N VAL A 17 -12.85 54.82 -16.40
CA VAL A 17 -13.01 54.28 -17.74
C VAL A 17 -14.31 54.84 -18.33
N THR A 18 -14.21 55.44 -19.51
CA THR A 18 -15.35 56.04 -20.22
C THR A 18 -15.62 55.25 -21.50
N ALA A 19 -16.85 54.79 -21.69
CA ALA A 19 -17.33 54.24 -22.95
C ALA A 19 -18.25 55.25 -23.64
N GLU A 20 -18.05 55.49 -24.93
CA GLU A 20 -18.88 56.40 -25.74
C GLU A 20 -19.51 55.67 -26.92
N TYR A 21 -20.80 55.91 -27.16
CA TYR A 21 -21.52 55.40 -28.33
C TYR A 21 -22.54 56.45 -28.81
N GLN A 22 -22.42 56.85 -30.08
CA GLN A 22 -23.30 57.82 -30.75
C GLN A 22 -23.57 59.10 -29.92
N GLY A 23 -22.52 59.68 -29.32
CA GLY A 23 -22.62 60.92 -28.55
C GLY A 23 -23.17 60.77 -27.13
N ARG A 24 -23.34 59.53 -26.63
CA ARG A 24 -23.67 59.23 -25.23
C ARG A 24 -22.48 58.57 -24.55
N SER A 25 -22.16 58.99 -23.33
CA SER A 25 -21.05 58.46 -22.54
C SER A 25 -21.53 57.77 -21.26
N ALA A 26 -20.88 56.66 -20.88
CA ALA A 26 -20.99 56.05 -19.56
C ALA A 26 -19.60 55.91 -18.93
N THR A 27 -19.48 56.23 -17.64
CA THR A 27 -18.20 56.18 -16.92
C THR A 27 -18.27 55.21 -15.75
N VAL A 28 -17.18 54.47 -15.51
CA VAL A 28 -16.98 53.64 -14.31
C VAL A 28 -15.65 53.98 -13.65
N ALA A 29 -15.66 54.20 -12.34
CA ALA A 29 -14.45 54.37 -11.56
C ALA A 29 -13.89 53.00 -11.15
N ILE A 30 -12.62 52.76 -11.44
CA ILE A 30 -11.90 51.52 -11.11
C ILE A 30 -10.76 51.88 -10.16
N LYS A 31 -10.67 51.18 -9.03
CA LYS A 31 -9.57 51.30 -8.07
C LYS A 31 -8.75 50.02 -8.06
N VAL A 32 -7.45 50.14 -8.36
CA VAL A 32 -6.47 49.06 -8.25
C VAL A 32 -5.73 49.25 -6.93
N SER A 33 -5.86 48.30 -6.01
CA SER A 33 -5.13 48.27 -4.74
C SER A 33 -3.94 47.30 -4.81
N SER A 34 -2.88 47.56 -4.04
CA SER A 34 -1.79 46.60 -3.87
C SER A 34 -2.34 45.27 -3.35
N PRO A 35 -1.83 44.10 -3.78
CA PRO A 35 -2.12 42.85 -3.09
C PRO A 35 -1.61 42.98 -1.66
N THR A 36 -2.50 42.82 -0.68
CA THR A 36 -2.12 42.67 0.72
C THR A 36 -1.30 41.41 0.85
N VAL A 37 -0.01 41.54 1.19
CA VAL A 37 0.78 40.43 1.75
C VAL A 37 0.04 40.04 3.03
N ASN A 38 -0.55 38.84 3.05
CA ASN A 38 -1.13 38.26 4.25
C ASN A 38 0.02 37.91 5.19
N ALA A 39 0.56 38.90 5.91
CA ALA A 39 1.44 38.61 7.03
C ALA A 39 0.65 37.71 8.00
N PRO A 40 1.18 36.56 8.40
CA PRO A 40 0.46 35.67 9.29
C PRO A 40 0.28 36.34 10.65
N ALA A 41 -0.92 36.23 11.21
CA ALA A 41 -1.29 36.78 12.52
C ALA A 41 -1.32 35.70 13.61
N SER A 42 -1.58 34.45 13.25
CA SER A 42 -1.56 33.31 14.17
C SER A 42 -1.21 32.01 13.46
N LEU A 43 -0.55 31.11 14.18
CA LEU A 43 -0.27 29.73 13.78
C LEU A 43 -0.76 28.78 14.89
N SER A 44 -1.42 27.68 14.51
CA SER A 44 -1.84 26.65 15.47
C SER A 44 -1.63 25.26 14.92
N LEU A 45 -1.09 24.35 15.74
CA LEU A 45 -1.00 22.92 15.46
C LEU A 45 -2.19 22.14 16.03
N ARG A 46 -2.66 21.14 15.29
CA ARG A 46 -3.69 20.19 15.73
C ARG A 46 -3.36 18.75 15.32
N PRO A 47 -3.55 17.77 16.21
CA PRO A 47 -3.87 17.93 17.63
C PRO A 47 -2.71 18.55 18.43
N ALA A 48 -3.00 19.15 19.60
CA ALA A 48 -1.97 19.72 20.47
C ALA A 48 -1.17 18.65 21.25
N ARG A 49 -1.73 17.44 21.34
CA ARG A 49 -1.08 16.23 21.83
C ARG A 49 -1.44 15.05 20.95
N LEU A 50 -0.48 14.18 20.66
CA LEU A 50 -0.69 12.95 19.92
C LEU A 50 0.12 11.83 20.59
N THR A 51 -0.48 10.66 20.68
CA THR A 51 0.22 9.45 21.12
C THR A 51 0.33 8.50 19.93
N LEU A 52 1.53 7.99 19.68
CA LEU A 52 1.85 7.04 18.61
C LEU A 52 2.58 5.84 19.21
N GLY A 53 2.39 4.66 18.65
CA GLY A 53 3.28 3.52 18.89
C GLY A 53 4.62 3.72 18.15
N SER A 54 5.69 3.11 18.65
CA SER A 54 6.97 3.02 17.91
C SER A 54 6.74 2.52 16.48
N GLY A 55 7.42 3.12 15.50
CA GLY A 55 7.26 2.80 14.07
C GLY A 55 6.00 3.37 13.39
N GLN A 56 4.99 3.82 14.14
CA GLN A 56 3.78 4.40 13.56
C GLN A 56 4.01 5.79 12.96
N THR A 57 3.13 6.16 12.03
CA THR A 57 3.10 7.52 11.48
C THR A 57 1.91 8.30 12.01
N GLY A 58 2.08 9.62 12.11
CA GLY A 58 1.05 10.55 12.54
C GLY A 58 1.06 11.82 11.69
N THR A 59 0.11 12.71 11.90
CA THR A 59 0.07 14.00 11.23
C THR A 59 -0.30 15.12 12.18
N LEU A 60 0.25 16.30 11.93
CA LEU A 60 -0.12 17.56 12.56
C LEU A 60 -0.57 18.54 11.49
N ASP A 61 -1.80 19.01 11.63
CA ASP A 61 -2.33 20.09 10.81
C ASP A 61 -1.85 21.43 11.34
N ALA A 62 -1.18 22.20 10.49
CA ALA A 62 -0.79 23.56 10.78
C ALA A 62 -1.74 24.55 10.12
N LEU A 63 -2.45 25.34 10.93
CA LEU A 63 -3.37 26.35 10.44
C LEU A 63 -2.80 27.75 10.68
N ALA A 64 -2.40 28.41 9.60
CA ALA A 64 -2.00 29.81 9.60
C ALA A 64 -3.18 30.72 9.21
N ARG A 65 -3.36 31.82 9.96
CA ARG A 65 -4.39 32.84 9.67
C ARG A 65 -3.77 34.21 9.58
N GLY A 66 -4.18 35.00 8.60
CA GLY A 66 -3.85 36.42 8.49
C GLY A 66 -4.77 37.32 9.32
N PRO A 67 -4.58 38.66 9.26
CA PRO A 67 -5.46 39.63 9.90
C PRO A 67 -6.93 39.41 9.50
N GLY A 68 -7.83 39.44 10.49
CA GLY A 68 -9.25 39.15 10.27
C GLY A 68 -9.62 37.66 10.19
N GLY A 69 -8.68 36.75 10.48
CA GLY A 69 -8.95 35.31 10.62
C GLY A 69 -8.97 34.52 9.31
N LYS A 70 -8.64 35.15 8.18
CA LYS A 70 -8.57 34.50 6.87
C LYS A 70 -7.44 33.46 6.85
N ILE A 71 -7.76 32.25 6.38
CA ILE A 71 -6.80 31.14 6.25
C ILE A 71 -5.75 31.49 5.17
N ILE A 72 -4.51 31.07 5.40
CA ILE A 72 -3.40 31.16 4.44
C ILE A 72 -3.22 29.76 3.85
N ASP A 73 -3.48 29.60 2.55
CA ASP A 73 -3.62 28.28 1.89
C ASP A 73 -2.29 27.59 1.54
N ASP A 74 -1.15 28.27 1.66
CA ASP A 74 0.19 27.68 1.43
C ASP A 74 1.22 28.25 2.43
N PRO A 75 1.18 27.78 3.68
CA PRO A 75 2.06 28.28 4.72
C PRO A 75 3.47 27.70 4.51
N SER A 76 4.45 28.54 4.12
CA SER A 76 5.86 28.12 4.09
C SER A 76 6.38 27.86 5.51
N LEU A 77 6.10 26.67 6.04
CA LEU A 77 6.37 26.28 7.41
C LEU A 77 7.72 25.60 7.53
N GLN A 78 8.44 25.94 8.59
CA GLN A 78 9.61 25.18 9.03
C GLN A 78 9.18 24.32 10.22
N TRP A 79 9.50 23.03 10.16
CA TRP A 79 9.17 22.05 11.18
C TRP A 79 10.43 21.60 11.91
N ARG A 80 10.32 21.38 13.22
CA ARG A 80 11.41 20.86 14.04
C ARG A 80 10.87 19.96 15.14
N SER A 81 11.54 18.84 15.36
CA SER A 81 11.37 18.01 16.56
C SER A 81 12.40 18.38 17.63
N SER A 82 12.03 18.26 18.91
CA SER A 82 12.97 18.38 20.02
C SER A 82 13.90 17.17 20.14
N ASP A 83 13.45 15.99 19.69
CA ASP A 83 14.23 14.74 19.64
C ASP A 83 13.81 13.97 18.37
N THR A 84 14.72 13.92 17.40
CA THR A 84 14.48 13.24 16.11
C THR A 84 14.59 11.72 16.20
N GLU A 85 15.15 11.18 17.28
CA GLU A 85 15.13 9.74 17.55
C GLU A 85 13.77 9.30 18.09
N VAL A 86 13.03 10.18 18.78
CA VAL A 86 11.66 9.92 19.25
C VAL A 86 10.64 10.21 18.17
N ILE A 87 10.69 11.39 17.52
CA ILE A 87 9.75 11.73 16.44
C ILE A 87 10.48 12.50 15.33
N ALA A 88 10.50 11.92 14.13
CA ALA A 88 10.90 12.65 12.92
C ALA A 88 9.68 13.43 12.39
N VAL A 89 9.90 14.65 11.91
CA VAL A 89 8.84 15.49 11.33
C VAL A 89 9.26 16.12 10.02
N GLU A 90 8.42 15.99 8.99
CA GLU A 90 8.58 16.68 7.71
C GLU A 90 7.21 17.12 7.19
N SER A 91 7.03 18.42 6.95
CA SER A 91 5.77 18.99 6.43
C SER A 91 4.52 18.57 7.21
N GLY A 92 4.63 18.45 8.53
CA GLY A 92 3.54 18.02 9.43
C GLY A 92 3.32 16.52 9.50
N ARG A 93 4.00 15.71 8.67
CA ARG A 93 4.03 14.25 8.80
C ARG A 93 5.01 13.85 9.90
N LEU A 94 4.57 12.95 10.76
CA LEU A 94 5.34 12.42 11.88
C LEU A 94 5.68 10.96 11.63
N VAL A 95 6.90 10.55 11.98
CA VAL A 95 7.32 9.15 12.02
C VAL A 95 7.88 8.87 13.41
N ALA A 96 7.21 8.00 14.16
CA ALA A 96 7.62 7.57 15.48
C ALA A 96 8.88 6.71 15.38
N GLY A 97 9.93 7.12 16.10
CA GLY A 97 11.12 6.31 16.33
C GLY A 97 10.98 5.61 17.68
N ARG A 98 11.93 5.85 18.58
CA ARG A 98 11.93 5.21 19.90
C ARG A 98 10.84 5.71 20.83
N SER A 99 10.49 4.89 21.82
CA SER A 99 9.62 5.33 22.91
C SER A 99 10.18 6.56 23.66
N GLY A 100 9.32 7.51 23.99
CA GLY A 100 9.69 8.79 24.59
C GLY A 100 8.70 9.91 24.32
N GLU A 101 9.01 11.12 24.79
CA GLU A 101 8.21 12.32 24.50
C GLU A 101 9.04 13.34 23.75
N ALA A 102 8.49 13.89 22.67
CA ALA A 102 9.10 14.95 21.88
C ALA A 102 8.11 16.07 21.56
N ILE A 103 8.60 17.30 21.49
CA ILE A 103 7.83 18.48 21.13
C ILE A 103 8.10 18.78 19.65
N VAL A 104 7.05 18.71 18.84
CA VAL A 104 7.09 19.13 17.45
C VAL A 104 6.65 20.58 17.36
N THR A 105 7.47 21.41 16.72
CA THR A 105 7.21 22.85 16.55
C THR A 105 7.17 23.21 15.07
N ALA A 106 6.11 23.90 14.66
CA ALA A 106 6.01 24.54 13.36
C ALA A 106 6.24 26.05 13.51
N THR A 107 6.96 26.64 12.57
CA THR A 107 7.25 28.09 12.57
C THR A 107 6.96 28.71 11.21
N MET A 108 6.42 29.94 11.23
CA MET A 108 6.21 30.78 10.05
C MET A 108 6.56 32.23 10.41
N GLY A 109 7.66 32.73 9.84
CA GLY A 109 8.20 34.02 10.28
C GLY A 109 8.49 33.99 11.78
N ASP A 110 7.95 34.95 12.53
CA ASP A 110 8.11 35.04 13.99
C ASP A 110 7.08 34.22 14.78
N LEU A 111 6.11 33.58 14.11
CA LEU A 111 5.09 32.77 14.77
C LEU A 111 5.56 31.33 14.94
N SER A 112 5.26 30.75 16.10
CA SER A 112 5.48 29.34 16.38
C SER A 112 4.26 28.71 17.05
N SER A 113 4.08 27.41 16.83
CA SER A 113 3.12 26.60 17.56
C SER A 113 3.70 25.21 17.75
N SER A 114 3.40 24.59 18.88
CA SER A 114 3.98 23.30 19.28
C SER A 114 2.91 22.30 19.66
N ALA A 115 3.19 21.03 19.39
CA ALA A 115 2.41 19.87 19.85
C ALA A 115 3.33 18.90 20.60
N THR A 116 2.82 18.31 21.68
CA THR A 116 3.53 17.26 22.42
C THR A 116 3.20 15.90 21.82
N ILE A 117 4.22 15.16 21.41
CA ILE A 117 4.07 13.83 20.84
C ILE A 117 4.67 12.83 21.84
N SER A 118 3.84 11.92 22.32
CA SER A 118 4.29 10.80 23.16
C SER A 118 4.38 9.57 22.27
N VAL A 119 5.58 9.07 22.03
CA VAL A 119 5.78 7.75 21.44
C VAL A 119 5.81 6.76 22.58
N VAL A 120 4.85 5.85 22.60
CA VAL A 120 4.87 4.72 23.52
C VAL A 120 5.54 3.56 22.79
N ALA A 121 6.29 2.73 23.54
CA ALA A 121 6.59 1.39 23.07
C ALA A 121 5.27 0.76 22.61
N SER A 122 5.29 -0.03 21.53
CA SER A 122 4.09 -0.65 20.98
C SER A 122 3.54 -1.68 21.97
N GLN A 123 2.86 -1.22 23.01
CA GLN A 123 2.27 -2.06 24.03
C GLN A 123 0.94 -2.55 23.48
N VAL A 124 1.00 -3.50 22.56
CA VAL A 124 -0.15 -4.35 22.32
C VAL A 124 -0.39 -5.07 23.65
N PRO A 125 -1.62 -5.04 24.22
CA PRO A 125 -1.89 -5.83 25.43
C PRO A 125 -1.39 -7.27 25.21
N PRO A 126 -0.75 -7.95 26.18
CA PRO A 126 -0.23 -9.30 25.98
C PRO A 126 -1.28 -10.31 25.50
N SER A 127 -2.57 -10.00 25.69
CA SER A 127 -3.70 -10.80 25.16
C SER A 127 -4.09 -10.51 23.71
N GLU A 128 -3.57 -9.45 23.09
CA GLU A 128 -3.84 -9.02 21.70
C GLU A 128 -2.62 -9.17 20.77
N ALA A 129 -1.37 -9.12 21.27
CA ALA A 129 -0.17 -9.23 20.42
C ALA A 129 0.02 -10.65 19.89
N LEU A 130 -0.31 -11.65 20.71
CA LEU A 130 -0.31 -13.06 20.31
C LEU A 130 -1.33 -13.41 19.22
N ASN A 131 -2.20 -12.47 18.83
CA ASN A 131 -3.25 -12.67 17.83
C ASN A 131 -2.95 -11.97 16.50
N ARG A 132 -1.70 -11.56 16.25
CA ARG A 132 -1.31 -10.95 14.98
C ARG A 132 -0.05 -11.61 14.43
N ALA A 133 0.09 -11.61 13.11
CA ALA A 133 1.25 -12.15 12.41
C ALA A 133 2.47 -11.22 12.51
N PHE A 134 2.24 -9.94 12.75
CA PHE A 134 3.20 -8.89 13.11
C PHE A 134 2.42 -7.70 13.70
N PRO A 135 3.06 -6.76 14.43
CA PRO A 135 2.36 -5.74 15.24
C PRO A 135 1.27 -4.96 14.48
N ASP A 136 1.59 -4.51 13.27
CA ASP A 136 0.69 -3.71 12.43
C ASP A 136 -0.20 -4.54 11.49
N ALA A 137 -0.26 -5.86 11.64
CA ALA A 137 -1.08 -6.71 10.78
C ALA A 137 -2.58 -6.41 11.00
N GLU A 138 -3.32 -6.23 9.91
CA GLU A 138 -4.77 -5.99 9.90
C GLU A 138 -5.47 -6.84 8.82
N GLY A 139 -6.80 -6.94 8.91
CA GLY A 139 -7.60 -7.61 7.91
C GLY A 139 -7.77 -9.11 8.16
N PHE A 140 -8.35 -9.81 7.20
CA PHE A 140 -8.65 -11.23 7.34
C PHE A 140 -7.40 -12.12 7.46
N GLY A 141 -6.27 -11.71 6.87
CA GLY A 141 -4.99 -12.41 6.99
C GLY A 141 -4.16 -12.03 8.21
N ALA A 142 -4.65 -11.15 9.10
CA ALA A 142 -3.86 -10.61 10.21
C ALA A 142 -3.35 -11.69 11.17
N GLU A 143 -4.05 -12.82 11.28
CA GLU A 143 -3.72 -13.93 12.19
C GLU A 143 -2.81 -14.99 11.55
N ALA A 144 -2.23 -14.75 10.36
CA ALA A 144 -1.55 -15.75 9.54
C ALA A 144 -0.60 -16.70 10.31
N LEU A 145 0.22 -16.20 11.23
CA LEU A 145 1.23 -17.03 11.92
C LEU A 145 0.86 -17.43 13.34
N VAL A 146 -0.31 -17.00 13.84
CA VAL A 146 -0.73 -17.21 15.24
C VAL A 146 -0.77 -18.69 15.62
N ARG A 147 -1.05 -19.56 14.66
CA ARG A 147 -1.23 -21.01 14.88
C ARG A 147 0.06 -21.82 14.81
N CYS A 148 1.15 -21.22 14.39
CA CYS A 148 2.43 -21.91 14.23
C CYS A 148 3.12 -22.13 15.57
N ASP A 149 3.77 -23.28 15.74
CA ASP A 149 4.54 -23.56 16.95
C ASP A 149 5.75 -22.60 17.04
N ARG A 150 5.70 -21.72 18.04
CA ARG A 150 6.75 -20.74 18.36
C ARG A 150 7.75 -21.25 19.41
N SER A 151 7.50 -22.39 20.05
CA SER A 151 8.40 -22.94 21.08
C SER A 151 9.72 -23.45 20.50
N ASN A 152 9.77 -23.60 19.18
CA ASN A 152 10.92 -24.08 18.44
C ASN A 152 10.93 -23.39 17.07
N VAL A 153 11.36 -22.13 16.99
CA VAL A 153 11.40 -21.38 15.72
C VAL A 153 12.52 -21.89 14.80
N GLN A 154 12.24 -22.07 13.51
CA GLN A 154 13.24 -22.43 12.51
C GLN A 154 13.72 -21.16 11.80
N ILE A 155 15.02 -20.89 11.82
CA ILE A 155 15.62 -19.81 11.02
C ILE A 155 16.31 -20.43 9.80
N LEU A 156 15.94 -19.97 8.61
CA LEU A 156 16.56 -20.39 7.35
C LEU A 156 17.10 -19.17 6.59
N ARG A 157 18.28 -19.31 5.98
CA ARG A 157 18.96 -18.21 5.27
C ARG A 157 19.09 -18.49 3.77
N VAL A 158 18.64 -17.55 2.96
CA VAL A 158 18.96 -17.49 1.53
C VAL A 158 20.33 -16.82 1.38
N THR A 159 21.29 -17.51 0.78
CA THR A 159 22.70 -17.07 0.70
C THR A 159 23.18 -16.87 -0.73
N THR A 160 22.35 -17.18 -1.73
CA THR A 160 22.67 -16.96 -3.14
C THR A 160 21.44 -16.55 -3.94
N THR A 161 21.65 -15.74 -4.98
CA THR A 161 20.62 -15.39 -5.95
C THR A 161 20.50 -16.39 -7.11
N ALA A 162 21.23 -17.51 -7.05
CA ALA A 162 21.01 -18.63 -7.94
C ALA A 162 19.56 -19.13 -7.80
N SER A 163 18.93 -19.51 -8.91
CA SER A 163 17.53 -19.94 -8.91
C SER A 163 17.32 -21.34 -8.30
N THR A 164 18.36 -22.17 -8.27
CA THR A 164 18.34 -23.51 -7.66
C THR A 164 19.70 -23.84 -7.02
N GLY A 165 19.75 -24.96 -6.29
CA GLY A 165 20.95 -25.43 -5.60
C GLY A 165 21.07 -24.92 -4.16
N PRO A 166 22.04 -25.42 -3.38
CA PRO A 166 22.17 -25.08 -1.96
C PRO A 166 22.22 -23.56 -1.71
N GLY A 167 21.44 -23.09 -0.73
CA GLY A 167 21.37 -21.68 -0.34
C GLY A 167 20.48 -20.80 -1.24
N SER A 168 19.96 -21.34 -2.34
CA SER A 168 18.94 -20.65 -3.16
C SER A 168 17.61 -20.58 -2.42
N LEU A 169 16.79 -19.55 -2.73
CA LEU A 169 15.44 -19.43 -2.18
C LEU A 169 14.62 -20.71 -2.40
N ALA A 170 14.68 -21.30 -3.60
CA ALA A 170 13.98 -22.57 -3.88
C ALA A 170 14.41 -23.69 -2.90
N SER A 171 15.72 -23.89 -2.72
CA SER A 171 16.22 -24.93 -1.80
C SER A 171 15.92 -24.64 -0.32
N VAL A 172 15.79 -23.36 0.05
CA VAL A 172 15.42 -22.94 1.40
C VAL A 172 13.93 -23.21 1.65
N LEU A 173 13.07 -22.89 0.69
CA LEU A 173 11.64 -23.17 0.82
C LEU A 173 11.32 -24.67 0.89
N ASP A 174 12.14 -25.52 0.27
CA ASP A 174 12.01 -26.98 0.39
C ASP A 174 12.33 -27.51 1.80
N GLN A 175 12.96 -26.71 2.67
CA GLN A 175 13.30 -27.06 4.06
C GLN A 175 12.27 -26.61 5.09
N VAL A 176 11.26 -25.84 4.68
CA VAL A 176 10.23 -25.29 5.57
C VAL A 176 9.41 -26.44 6.18
N ASP A 177 9.39 -26.50 7.51
CA ASP A 177 8.53 -27.40 8.29
C ASP A 177 7.21 -26.73 8.61
N GLY A 178 6.12 -27.19 7.97
CA GLY A 178 4.79 -26.62 8.14
C GLY A 178 4.16 -26.76 9.53
N ASN A 179 4.84 -27.36 10.52
CA ASN A 179 4.34 -27.49 11.89
C ASN A 179 4.90 -26.43 12.87
N ARG A 180 5.99 -25.75 12.51
CA ARG A 180 6.67 -24.77 13.37
C ARG A 180 6.87 -23.46 12.62
N LEU A 181 6.93 -22.35 13.35
CA LEU A 181 7.21 -21.05 12.74
C LEU A 181 8.59 -21.08 12.08
N THR A 182 8.62 -20.84 10.77
CA THR A 182 9.84 -20.74 9.98
C THR A 182 10.05 -19.32 9.49
N LEU A 183 11.15 -18.70 9.91
CA LEU A 183 11.58 -17.38 9.48
C LEU A 183 12.64 -17.55 8.37
N VAL A 184 12.29 -17.12 7.15
CA VAL A 184 13.19 -17.15 5.99
C VAL A 184 13.80 -15.77 5.81
N LEU A 185 15.10 -15.68 6.10
CA LEU A 185 15.91 -14.46 6.04
C LEU A 185 16.80 -14.45 4.79
N PHE A 186 17.23 -13.27 4.36
CA PHE A 186 18.07 -13.08 3.19
C PHE A 186 19.45 -12.55 3.58
N ALA A 187 20.48 -13.39 3.47
CA ALA A 187 21.88 -13.00 3.59
C ALA A 187 22.48 -12.52 2.24
N VAL A 188 21.62 -12.23 1.26
CA VAL A 188 21.98 -11.78 -0.08
C VAL A 188 20.89 -10.88 -0.65
N GLY A 189 21.28 -9.75 -1.24
CA GLY A 189 20.40 -8.93 -2.09
C GLY A 189 20.59 -9.26 -3.57
N GLY A 190 19.75 -8.69 -4.44
CA GLY A 190 19.91 -8.82 -5.88
C GLY A 190 18.74 -9.51 -6.58
N THR A 191 19.05 -10.20 -7.68
CA THR A 191 18.04 -10.75 -8.60
C THR A 191 18.12 -12.26 -8.69
N ILE A 192 17.04 -12.94 -8.32
CA ILE A 192 16.82 -14.36 -8.59
C ILE A 192 16.12 -14.47 -9.94
N ASN A 193 16.78 -15.11 -10.91
CA ASN A 193 16.24 -15.30 -12.27
C ASN A 193 15.68 -16.71 -12.41
N GLY A 194 14.36 -16.84 -12.24
CA GLY A 194 13.64 -18.09 -12.20
C GLY A 194 12.51 -18.00 -11.17
N GLY A 195 11.33 -18.50 -11.55
CA GLY A 195 10.19 -18.55 -10.64
C GLY A 195 10.45 -19.43 -9.43
N VAL A 196 9.79 -19.11 -8.32
CA VAL A 196 9.89 -19.88 -7.07
C VAL A 196 8.50 -20.23 -6.55
N GLU A 197 8.42 -21.38 -5.90
CA GLU A 197 7.16 -21.96 -5.44
C GLU A 197 7.25 -22.30 -3.96
N LEU A 198 6.31 -21.77 -3.18
CA LEU A 198 6.12 -22.10 -1.78
C LEU A 198 5.10 -23.23 -1.66
N ARG A 199 5.47 -24.29 -0.94
CA ARG A 199 4.69 -25.54 -0.83
C ARG A 199 4.35 -25.97 0.59
N SER A 200 4.79 -25.22 1.59
CA SER A 200 4.62 -25.49 3.03
C SER A 200 4.12 -24.25 3.73
N GLY A 201 3.33 -24.44 4.79
CA GLY A 201 2.82 -23.38 5.64
C GLY A 201 3.75 -22.97 6.77
N CYS A 202 3.24 -22.14 7.69
CA CYS A 202 3.94 -21.63 8.86
C CYS A 202 5.25 -20.93 8.56
N VAL A 203 5.22 -20.03 7.59
CA VAL A 203 6.43 -19.39 7.06
C VAL A 203 6.29 -17.88 6.93
N TYR A 204 7.34 -17.17 7.32
CA TYR A 204 7.54 -15.75 7.08
C TYR A 204 8.74 -15.56 6.14
N LEU A 205 8.48 -15.13 4.90
CA LEU A 205 9.50 -14.65 3.96
C LEU A 205 9.80 -13.17 4.23
N ALA A 206 10.92 -12.89 4.89
CA ALA A 206 11.28 -11.56 5.38
C ALA A 206 12.22 -10.83 4.41
N GLY A 207 11.70 -10.34 3.29
CA GLY A 207 12.47 -9.64 2.26
C GLY A 207 13.20 -8.38 2.75
N GLN A 208 12.74 -7.78 3.84
CA GLN A 208 13.37 -6.61 4.47
C GLN A 208 14.74 -6.90 5.08
N THR A 209 15.12 -8.16 5.25
CA THR A 209 16.46 -8.55 5.72
C THR A 209 17.51 -8.54 4.61
N ALA A 210 17.09 -8.53 3.34
CA ALA A 210 18.00 -8.58 2.22
C ALA A 210 18.91 -7.32 2.18
N PRO A 211 20.24 -7.47 2.10
CA PRO A 211 21.16 -6.35 2.03
C PRO A 211 21.07 -5.59 0.69
N GLY A 212 21.80 -4.47 0.61
CA GLY A 212 21.92 -3.69 -0.62
C GLY A 212 20.61 -3.01 -1.00
N ASP A 213 20.11 -3.27 -2.20
CA ASP A 213 18.84 -2.72 -2.69
C ASP A 213 17.63 -3.64 -2.39
N GLY A 214 17.86 -4.73 -1.65
CA GLY A 214 16.88 -5.77 -1.34
C GLY A 214 16.86 -6.91 -2.37
N ILE A 215 15.80 -7.73 -2.34
CA ILE A 215 15.67 -8.91 -3.18
C ILE A 215 14.54 -8.77 -4.21
N GLN A 216 14.75 -9.31 -5.41
CA GLN A 216 13.71 -9.52 -6.41
C GLN A 216 13.76 -10.92 -7.03
N VAL A 217 12.60 -11.42 -7.42
CA VAL A 217 12.43 -12.67 -8.17
C VAL A 217 11.82 -12.34 -9.53
N ILE A 218 12.46 -12.81 -10.60
CA ILE A 218 12.01 -12.60 -11.98
C ILE A 218 11.62 -13.93 -12.62
N GLY A 219 10.34 -14.06 -12.93
CA GLY A 219 9.80 -15.12 -13.78
C GLY A 219 10.30 -14.97 -15.22
N LEU A 220 11.05 -15.96 -15.70
CA LEU A 220 11.61 -15.95 -17.06
C LEU A 220 10.66 -16.55 -18.08
N ASN A 221 10.70 -16.05 -19.31
CA ASN A 221 9.87 -16.48 -20.44
C ASN A 221 8.37 -16.42 -20.12
N GLY A 222 7.93 -15.36 -19.44
CA GLY A 222 6.55 -15.18 -19.02
C GLY A 222 6.02 -16.22 -18.04
N ASN A 223 6.89 -16.89 -17.30
CA ASN A 223 6.48 -17.73 -16.18
C ASN A 223 6.18 -16.89 -14.93
N VAL A 224 5.45 -17.50 -13.99
CA VAL A 224 5.17 -16.96 -12.66
C VAL A 224 6.47 -16.73 -11.89
N ALA A 225 6.60 -15.58 -11.24
CA ALA A 225 7.76 -15.24 -10.43
C ALA A 225 7.66 -15.88 -9.04
N PHE A 226 6.48 -15.83 -8.43
CA PHE A 226 6.22 -16.44 -7.14
C PHE A 226 4.85 -17.11 -7.12
N ARG A 227 4.83 -18.36 -6.67
CA ARG A 227 3.61 -19.15 -6.55
C ARG A 227 3.46 -19.71 -5.14
N VAL A 228 2.28 -19.57 -4.57
CA VAL A 228 1.85 -20.36 -3.41
C VAL A 228 1.03 -21.53 -3.95
N ASP A 229 1.52 -22.75 -3.80
CA ASP A 229 0.93 -23.96 -4.38
C ASP A 229 0.92 -25.10 -3.35
N ARG A 230 0.02 -26.08 -3.52
CA ARG A 230 -0.41 -27.12 -2.56
C ARG A 230 -1.61 -26.78 -1.67
N PHE A 231 -2.66 -26.24 -2.30
CA PHE A 231 -4.08 -26.36 -1.91
C PHE A 231 -4.42 -26.08 -0.44
N ASP A 232 -4.37 -27.05 0.46
CA ASP A 232 -4.70 -26.94 1.88
C ASP A 232 -3.45 -26.95 2.78
N ALA A 233 -2.36 -27.58 2.31
CA ALA A 233 -1.11 -27.74 3.02
C ALA A 233 -0.27 -26.46 3.11
N THR A 234 -0.58 -25.44 2.32
CA THR A 234 0.13 -24.16 2.31
C THR A 234 -0.78 -23.06 2.85
N SER A 235 -0.97 -23.07 4.17
CA SER A 235 -1.66 -22.03 4.93
C SER A 235 -0.68 -21.35 5.88
N ASP A 236 -1.08 -20.26 6.53
CA ASP A 236 -0.26 -19.60 7.57
C ASP A 236 1.04 -19.01 6.98
N VAL A 237 0.89 -18.04 6.08
CA VAL A 237 1.99 -17.49 5.26
C VAL A 237 2.07 -15.98 5.40
N VAL A 238 3.27 -15.45 5.62
CA VAL A 238 3.57 -14.02 5.52
C VAL A 238 4.69 -13.81 4.51
N VAL A 239 4.51 -12.89 3.56
CA VAL A 239 5.54 -12.46 2.61
C VAL A 239 5.63 -10.95 2.65
N ARG A 240 6.82 -10.42 2.94
CA ARG A 240 7.02 -8.96 3.05
C ARG A 240 8.24 -8.42 2.34
N TYR A 241 8.15 -7.19 1.84
CA TYR A 241 9.25 -6.41 1.28
C TYR A 241 10.02 -7.11 0.14
N MET A 242 9.34 -7.97 -0.62
CA MET A 242 9.89 -8.65 -1.80
C MET A 242 9.34 -8.04 -3.09
N ARG A 243 10.12 -8.18 -4.17
CA ARG A 243 9.74 -7.73 -5.51
C ARG A 243 9.55 -8.92 -6.43
N PHE A 244 8.40 -8.99 -7.10
CA PHE A 244 8.03 -10.09 -7.99
C PHE A 244 7.70 -9.56 -9.37
N ARG A 245 8.43 -10.03 -10.38
CA ARG A 245 8.32 -9.50 -11.75
C ARG A 245 8.33 -10.63 -12.76
N SER A 246 7.69 -10.44 -13.90
CA SER A 246 7.85 -11.37 -15.01
C SER A 246 8.45 -10.71 -16.24
N THR A 247 9.05 -11.54 -17.09
CA THR A 247 9.44 -11.17 -18.45
C THR A 247 8.27 -11.42 -19.41
N LYS A 248 8.27 -10.81 -20.59
CA LYS A 248 7.27 -11.15 -21.62
C LYS A 248 7.55 -12.54 -22.19
N GLY A 249 6.52 -13.36 -22.42
CA GLY A 249 6.63 -14.61 -23.19
C GLY A 249 5.79 -15.76 -22.63
N GLY A 250 6.14 -16.99 -23.02
CA GLY A 250 5.54 -18.22 -22.47
C GLY A 250 4.39 -18.80 -23.30
N ALA A 251 4.07 -20.07 -23.04
CA ALA A 251 2.89 -20.72 -23.58
C ALA A 251 1.73 -20.56 -22.58
N GLY A 252 0.73 -19.75 -22.94
CA GLY A 252 -0.33 -19.31 -22.02
C GLY A 252 0.10 -18.05 -21.27
N ALA A 253 -0.81 -17.08 -21.15
CA ALA A 253 -0.59 -15.92 -20.30
C ALA A 253 -0.51 -16.41 -18.84
N GLN A 254 0.52 -15.99 -18.11
CA GLN A 254 0.72 -16.34 -16.70
C GLN A 254 0.85 -15.06 -15.87
N ASP A 255 0.59 -15.22 -14.58
CA ASP A 255 0.65 -14.10 -13.65
C ASP A 255 2.08 -13.79 -13.21
N ALA A 256 2.32 -12.63 -12.59
CA ALA A 256 3.58 -12.42 -11.88
C ALA A 256 3.57 -13.13 -10.52
N VAL A 257 2.46 -13.04 -9.78
CA VAL A 257 2.22 -13.78 -8.53
C VAL A 257 0.90 -14.55 -8.63
N SER A 258 0.91 -15.83 -8.28
CA SER A 258 -0.28 -16.68 -8.23
C SER A 258 -0.44 -17.38 -6.88
N VAL A 259 -1.63 -17.34 -6.30
CA VAL A 259 -2.00 -18.07 -5.09
C VAL A 259 -3.07 -19.10 -5.44
N HIS A 260 -2.73 -20.38 -5.27
CA HIS A 260 -3.56 -21.52 -5.65
C HIS A 260 -4.08 -22.29 -4.43
N GLY A 261 -4.96 -21.64 -3.66
CA GLY A 261 -5.53 -22.17 -2.43
C GLY A 261 -4.82 -21.69 -1.16
N GLY A 262 -5.10 -22.38 -0.06
CA GLY A 262 -4.55 -22.17 1.27
C GLY A 262 -5.40 -21.22 2.10
N ALA A 263 -5.02 -20.98 3.35
CA ALA A 263 -5.73 -20.01 4.17
C ALA A 263 -4.78 -19.20 5.05
N ARG A 264 -5.25 -18.05 5.56
CA ARG A 264 -4.55 -17.23 6.55
C ARG A 264 -3.20 -16.76 6.00
N MET A 265 -3.26 -15.81 5.06
CA MET A 265 -2.08 -15.32 4.37
C MET A 265 -2.00 -13.80 4.39
N MET A 266 -0.78 -13.29 4.51
CA MET A 266 -0.52 -11.87 4.41
C MET A 266 0.58 -11.57 3.38
N PHE A 267 0.25 -10.71 2.44
CA PHE A 267 1.15 -10.18 1.43
C PHE A 267 1.27 -8.67 1.66
N ASP A 268 2.33 -8.24 2.34
CA ASP A 268 2.49 -6.87 2.80
C ASP A 268 3.75 -6.22 2.22
N HIS A 269 3.68 -4.96 1.78
CA HIS A 269 4.84 -4.25 1.21
C HIS A 269 5.51 -4.98 0.03
N LEU A 270 4.72 -5.58 -0.87
CA LEU A 270 5.27 -6.21 -2.07
C LEU A 270 5.30 -5.24 -3.25
N SER A 271 6.26 -5.42 -4.15
CA SER A 271 6.23 -4.77 -5.47
C SER A 271 6.04 -5.82 -6.54
N VAL A 272 4.86 -5.85 -7.15
CA VAL A 272 4.48 -6.85 -8.15
C VAL A 272 4.22 -6.17 -9.47
N GLN A 273 4.98 -6.55 -10.51
CA GLN A 273 4.88 -5.95 -11.84
C GLN A 273 5.01 -6.93 -13.00
N PHE A 274 4.60 -6.47 -14.19
CA PHE A 274 4.83 -7.14 -15.48
C PHE A 274 4.17 -8.52 -15.62
N GLY A 275 2.97 -8.71 -15.06
CA GLY A 275 2.14 -9.89 -15.34
C GLY A 275 1.82 -10.02 -16.84
N ASN A 276 1.84 -11.24 -17.38
CA ASN A 276 1.44 -11.51 -18.77
C ASN A 276 -0.08 -11.79 -18.88
N ASP A 277 -0.69 -12.24 -17.79
CA ASP A 277 -2.13 -12.27 -17.55
C ASP A 277 -2.48 -11.31 -16.39
N GLU A 278 -2.55 -11.79 -15.15
CA GLU A 278 -2.67 -10.96 -13.96
C GLU A 278 -1.30 -10.54 -13.41
N VAL A 279 -1.23 -9.34 -12.84
CA VAL A 279 -0.06 -8.98 -12.02
C VAL A 279 -0.10 -9.77 -10.70
N PHE A 280 -1.26 -9.89 -10.06
CA PHE A 280 -1.45 -10.70 -8.86
C PHE A 280 -2.78 -11.46 -8.91
N SER A 281 -2.75 -12.78 -8.82
CA SER A 281 -3.97 -13.60 -8.77
C SER A 281 -4.11 -14.41 -7.46
N VAL A 282 -5.35 -14.58 -7.04
CA VAL A 282 -5.77 -15.61 -6.08
C VAL A 282 -6.88 -16.39 -6.76
N GLU A 283 -6.60 -17.63 -7.12
CA GLU A 283 -7.48 -18.44 -7.95
C GLU A 283 -7.77 -19.80 -7.33
N PRO A 284 -8.96 -20.35 -7.60
CA PRO A 284 -9.30 -21.68 -7.12
C PRO A 284 -8.56 -22.71 -7.95
N VAL A 285 -8.17 -23.83 -7.33
CA VAL A 285 -7.63 -24.92 -8.13
C VAL A 285 -8.76 -25.76 -8.70
N ALA A 286 -8.75 -25.92 -10.02
CA ALA A 286 -9.82 -26.57 -10.78
C ALA A 286 -10.09 -28.02 -10.38
N THR A 287 -9.16 -28.69 -9.71
CA THR A 287 -9.17 -30.13 -9.45
C THR A 287 -9.89 -30.55 -8.17
N ASN A 288 -9.96 -29.68 -7.15
CA ASN A 288 -10.58 -30.03 -5.86
C ASN A 288 -11.60 -29.00 -5.34
N GLY A 289 -11.71 -27.83 -5.98
CA GLY A 289 -12.63 -26.78 -5.55
C GLY A 289 -12.29 -26.17 -4.18
N ALA A 290 -11.04 -26.30 -3.71
CA ALA A 290 -10.57 -25.56 -2.56
C ALA A 290 -10.36 -24.09 -2.96
N SER A 291 -10.84 -23.18 -2.11
CA SER A 291 -10.67 -21.73 -2.31
C SER A 291 -9.62 -21.23 -1.36
N ALA A 292 -8.82 -20.26 -1.79
CA ALA A 292 -7.96 -19.56 -0.85
C ALA A 292 -8.83 -18.75 0.13
N ALA A 293 -8.39 -18.61 1.38
CA ALA A 293 -9.21 -18.01 2.44
C ALA A 293 -8.42 -17.12 3.39
N ASP A 294 -9.10 -16.11 3.94
CA ASP A 294 -8.57 -15.26 5.01
C ASP A 294 -7.23 -14.61 4.62
N ILE A 295 -7.28 -13.78 3.59
CA ILE A 295 -6.10 -13.18 2.97
C ILE A 295 -6.14 -11.67 3.19
N THR A 296 -5.00 -11.10 3.59
CA THR A 296 -4.76 -9.66 3.50
C THR A 296 -3.67 -9.38 2.46
N ILE A 297 -3.95 -8.47 1.53
CA ILE A 297 -2.95 -7.83 0.67
C ILE A 297 -2.87 -6.37 1.08
N SER A 298 -1.71 -5.95 1.57
CA SER A 298 -1.53 -4.62 2.16
C SER A 298 -0.27 -3.91 1.68
N ASN A 299 -0.32 -2.57 1.65
CA ASN A 299 0.84 -1.72 1.31
C ASN A 299 1.58 -2.17 0.05
N THR A 300 0.91 -2.77 -0.92
CA THR A 300 1.54 -3.45 -2.06
C THR A 300 1.34 -2.64 -3.34
N ILE A 301 2.38 -2.56 -4.18
CA ILE A 301 2.29 -2.03 -5.55
C ILE A 301 1.96 -3.17 -6.49
N ILE A 302 0.86 -3.05 -7.23
CA ILE A 302 0.41 -4.00 -8.26
C ILE A 302 0.27 -3.23 -9.57
N ALA A 303 1.29 -3.28 -10.41
CA ALA A 303 1.38 -2.33 -11.50
C ALA A 303 1.96 -2.89 -12.80
N ALA A 304 1.81 -2.12 -13.88
CA ALA A 304 2.45 -2.38 -15.16
C ALA A 304 2.18 -3.79 -15.73
N GLY A 305 0.94 -4.26 -15.68
CA GLY A 305 0.53 -5.49 -16.38
C GLY A 305 0.78 -5.35 -17.88
N LEU A 306 1.32 -6.37 -18.53
CA LEU A 306 1.73 -6.30 -19.93
C LEU A 306 0.53 -6.52 -20.86
N MET A 307 0.46 -5.76 -21.95
CA MET A 307 -0.53 -5.99 -23.02
C MET A 307 -0.27 -7.32 -23.74
N PRO A 308 -1.24 -7.85 -24.53
CA PRO A 308 -2.58 -7.33 -24.78
C PRO A 308 -3.58 -7.55 -23.64
N HIS A 309 -3.21 -8.32 -22.62
CA HIS A 309 -4.07 -8.65 -21.48
C HIS A 309 -3.51 -8.06 -20.18
N SER A 310 -3.27 -6.74 -20.19
CA SER A 310 -2.73 -6.00 -19.05
C SER A 310 -3.74 -5.94 -17.89
N THR A 311 -3.67 -6.87 -16.95
CA THR A 311 -4.64 -6.92 -15.83
C THR A 311 -3.96 -6.78 -14.48
N GLY A 312 -4.60 -6.06 -13.55
CA GLY A 312 -4.04 -5.84 -12.22
C GLY A 312 -4.11 -7.10 -11.36
N SER A 313 -5.33 -7.54 -11.06
CA SER A 313 -5.56 -8.67 -10.17
C SER A 313 -6.87 -9.39 -10.44
N LEU A 314 -6.86 -10.70 -10.22
CA LEU A 314 -8.03 -11.56 -10.26
C LEU A 314 -8.15 -12.35 -8.96
N PHE A 315 -9.27 -12.19 -8.27
CA PHE A 315 -9.58 -12.88 -7.03
C PHE A 315 -10.85 -13.70 -7.20
N MET A 316 -10.70 -15.01 -7.41
CA MET A 316 -11.78 -15.88 -7.84
C MET A 316 -11.93 -17.12 -6.98
N SER A 317 -13.15 -17.63 -7.01
CA SER A 317 -13.59 -18.84 -6.33
C SER A 317 -13.92 -19.98 -7.27
N PRO A 318 -14.00 -21.22 -6.75
CA PRO A 318 -14.57 -22.33 -7.46
C PRO A 318 -15.99 -22.02 -7.95
N LYS A 319 -16.37 -22.60 -9.09
CA LYS A 319 -17.63 -22.26 -9.78
C LYS A 319 -18.87 -22.87 -9.12
N SER A 320 -18.74 -23.79 -8.16
CA SER A 320 -19.80 -24.72 -7.74
C SER A 320 -20.33 -24.52 -6.31
N ASN A 321 -19.82 -23.57 -5.52
CA ASN A 321 -20.16 -23.45 -4.09
C ASN A 321 -20.82 -22.11 -3.71
N GLU A 322 -21.83 -21.65 -4.45
CA GLU A 322 -22.62 -20.45 -4.09
C GLU A 322 -23.33 -20.53 -2.71
N SER A 323 -23.17 -21.62 -1.94
CA SER A 323 -23.80 -21.82 -0.63
C SER A 323 -22.87 -22.26 0.53
N LEU A 324 -21.54 -22.33 0.40
CA LEU A 324 -20.68 -22.85 1.48
C LEU A 324 -19.37 -22.07 1.67
N SER A 325 -19.24 -21.48 2.87
CA SER A 325 -18.04 -20.83 3.46
C SER A 325 -17.71 -19.41 2.96
N THR A 326 -17.84 -18.41 3.85
CA THR A 326 -17.28 -17.07 3.65
C THR A 326 -15.79 -17.13 3.91
N SER A 327 -14.96 -16.94 2.90
CA SER A 327 -13.58 -16.54 3.17
C SER A 327 -13.44 -15.02 3.13
N GLY A 328 -12.52 -14.51 3.93
CA GLY A 328 -12.27 -13.08 3.96
C GLY A 328 -11.16 -12.67 3.00
N LEU A 329 -11.34 -11.53 2.34
CA LEU A 329 -10.27 -10.88 1.58
C LEU A 329 -10.19 -9.41 1.96
N SER A 330 -9.07 -8.99 2.52
CA SER A 330 -8.77 -7.59 2.82
C SER A 330 -7.74 -7.05 1.83
N LEU A 331 -8.10 -5.99 1.12
CA LEU A 331 -7.27 -5.26 0.19
C LEU A 331 -7.16 -3.83 0.70
N HIS A 332 -6.04 -3.48 1.35
CA HIS A 332 -5.91 -2.14 1.92
C HIS A 332 -4.54 -1.50 1.75
N ARG A 333 -4.51 -0.17 1.58
CA ARG A 333 -3.28 0.62 1.42
C ARG A 333 -2.43 0.23 0.20
N ASN A 334 -3.04 -0.40 -0.80
CA ASN A 334 -2.34 -0.81 -2.01
C ASN A 334 -2.36 0.29 -3.09
N LEU A 335 -1.39 0.21 -4.00
CA LEU A 335 -1.34 1.00 -5.22
C LEU A 335 -1.49 0.08 -6.44
N TRP A 336 -2.62 0.17 -7.14
CA TRP A 336 -2.74 -0.32 -8.50
C TRP A 336 -2.40 0.80 -9.48
N SER A 337 -1.49 0.56 -10.42
CA SER A 337 -1.10 1.58 -11.39
C SER A 337 -0.76 1.00 -12.76
N HIS A 338 -1.16 1.69 -13.82
CA HIS A 338 -0.81 1.34 -15.20
C HIS A 338 -1.18 -0.12 -15.56
N ASN A 339 -2.36 -0.57 -15.12
CA ASN A 339 -2.97 -1.82 -15.58
C ASN A 339 -4.22 -1.47 -16.37
N SER A 340 -4.47 -2.12 -17.50
CA SER A 340 -5.58 -1.71 -18.37
C SER A 340 -6.97 -1.88 -17.71
N HIS A 341 -7.15 -2.91 -16.88
CA HIS A 341 -8.36 -3.19 -16.10
C HIS A 341 -8.08 -4.22 -14.98
N ARG A 342 -9.13 -4.62 -14.25
CA ARG A 342 -9.09 -5.59 -13.12
C ARG A 342 -8.24 -5.10 -11.95
N ASN A 343 -8.56 -3.93 -11.40
CA ASN A 343 -7.87 -3.32 -10.26
C ASN A 343 -8.81 -3.17 -9.07
N PRO A 344 -9.19 -4.24 -8.36
CA PRO A 344 -9.11 -5.65 -8.74
C PRO A 344 -10.36 -6.11 -9.53
N ALA A 345 -10.30 -7.31 -10.13
CA ALA A 345 -11.49 -8.08 -10.48
C ALA A 345 -11.72 -9.20 -9.45
N MET A 346 -12.96 -9.38 -9.05
CA MET A 346 -13.35 -10.42 -8.10
C MET A 346 -14.66 -11.08 -8.49
N GLY A 347 -14.82 -12.35 -8.13
CA GLY A 347 -16.11 -13.00 -8.29
C GLY A 347 -16.20 -14.39 -7.70
N ARG A 348 -17.46 -14.84 -7.54
CA ARG A 348 -17.87 -16.17 -7.05
C ARG A 348 -17.65 -16.44 -5.55
N LEU A 349 -17.11 -15.51 -4.74
CA LEU A 349 -17.02 -15.60 -3.27
C LEU A 349 -16.85 -14.18 -2.65
N TYR A 350 -17.01 -14.18 -1.31
CA TYR A 350 -16.37 -13.36 -0.28
C TYR A 350 -17.10 -12.13 0.23
N ASP A 351 -16.90 -11.91 1.53
CA ASP A 351 -16.81 -10.59 2.12
C ASP A 351 -15.45 -10.01 1.77
N VAL A 352 -15.43 -9.02 0.89
CA VAL A 352 -14.21 -8.35 0.43
C VAL A 352 -14.17 -6.95 1.01
N GLN A 353 -13.05 -6.60 1.63
CA GLN A 353 -12.78 -5.25 2.07
C GLN A 353 -11.80 -4.60 1.09
N ILE A 354 -12.25 -3.57 0.37
CA ILE A 354 -11.43 -2.71 -0.49
C ILE A 354 -11.34 -1.36 0.20
N VAL A 355 -10.30 -1.15 0.99
CA VAL A 355 -10.22 -0.01 1.92
C VAL A 355 -8.95 0.79 1.70
N ASN A 356 -9.04 2.10 1.53
CA ASN A 356 -7.86 2.97 1.43
C ASN A 356 -6.85 2.50 0.40
N ASN A 357 -7.25 2.30 -0.85
CA ASN A 357 -6.33 1.99 -1.94
C ASN A 357 -6.22 3.16 -2.92
N VAL A 358 -5.10 3.23 -3.65
CA VAL A 358 -4.95 4.11 -4.81
C VAL A 358 -5.01 3.27 -6.08
N MET A 359 -5.87 3.68 -7.02
CA MET A 359 -6.02 3.01 -8.31
C MET A 359 -5.88 4.05 -9.41
N TYR A 360 -4.79 3.98 -10.18
CA TYR A 360 -4.35 5.03 -11.09
C TYR A 360 -4.16 4.52 -12.52
N ASN A 361 -4.50 5.38 -13.49
CA ASN A 361 -4.16 5.23 -14.91
C ASN A 361 -4.61 3.90 -15.53
N TRP A 362 -5.84 3.48 -15.22
CA TRP A 362 -6.48 2.35 -15.90
C TRP A 362 -6.82 2.73 -17.35
N LYS A 363 -6.98 1.74 -18.25
CA LYS A 363 -7.37 1.98 -19.64
C LYS A 363 -8.89 1.98 -19.82
N GLY A 364 -9.54 0.88 -19.41
CA GLY A 364 -10.97 0.63 -19.63
C GLY A 364 -11.83 0.94 -18.41
N ASN A 365 -12.01 -0.04 -17.53
CA ASN A 365 -12.66 0.10 -16.22
C ASN A 365 -11.62 -0.14 -15.11
N VAL A 366 -11.89 0.32 -13.89
CA VAL A 366 -10.96 0.06 -12.77
C VAL A 366 -11.06 -1.42 -12.40
N GLY A 367 -12.15 -1.85 -11.76
CA GLY A 367 -12.34 -3.19 -11.23
C GLY A 367 -13.65 -3.84 -11.62
N ARG A 368 -13.83 -5.10 -11.20
CA ARG A 368 -15.06 -5.88 -11.39
C ARG A 368 -15.45 -6.58 -10.10
N MET A 369 -16.74 -6.69 -9.85
CA MET A 369 -17.32 -7.46 -8.76
C MET A 369 -18.42 -8.31 -9.39
N ASP A 370 -18.26 -9.62 -9.44
CA ASP A 370 -19.16 -10.48 -10.20
C ASP A 370 -19.74 -11.62 -9.38
N ARG A 371 -21.00 -11.93 -9.66
CA ARG A 371 -21.79 -12.97 -8.96
C ARG A 371 -21.87 -12.62 -7.48
N GLY A 372 -22.15 -13.59 -6.60
CA GLY A 372 -22.47 -13.38 -5.18
C GLY A 372 -21.39 -12.76 -4.28
N THR A 373 -20.52 -11.89 -4.79
CA THR A 373 -19.53 -11.11 -4.06
C THR A 373 -20.19 -10.03 -3.22
N ARG A 374 -19.76 -9.92 -1.96
CA ARG A 374 -20.15 -8.89 -1.00
C ARG A 374 -18.95 -7.98 -0.74
N ALA A 375 -19.05 -6.70 -1.02
CA ALA A 375 -17.90 -5.80 -0.99
C ALA A 375 -18.11 -4.58 -0.08
N ASP A 376 -17.16 -4.32 0.80
CA ASP A 376 -16.99 -3.06 1.51
C ASP A 376 -15.96 -2.20 0.74
N VAL A 377 -16.41 -1.14 0.08
CA VAL A 377 -15.55 -0.24 -0.70
C VAL A 377 -15.46 1.11 0.01
N ILE A 378 -14.34 1.35 0.68
CA ILE A 378 -14.23 2.42 1.68
C ILE A 378 -12.99 3.28 1.46
N ALA A 379 -13.19 4.59 1.34
CA ALA A 379 -12.13 5.59 1.34
C ALA A 379 -10.97 5.31 0.38
N ASN A 380 -11.28 4.74 -0.80
CA ASN A 380 -10.32 4.56 -1.89
C ASN A 380 -10.21 5.82 -2.74
N THR A 381 -9.06 5.98 -3.38
CA THR A 381 -8.75 7.06 -4.32
C THR A 381 -8.53 6.51 -5.71
N PHE A 382 -9.42 6.85 -6.63
CA PHE A 382 -9.35 6.48 -8.05
C PHE A 382 -8.94 7.71 -8.87
N LEU A 383 -7.84 7.61 -9.60
CA LEU A 383 -7.27 8.72 -10.34
C LEU A 383 -7.17 8.35 -11.83
N ALA A 384 -7.97 9.01 -12.68
CA ALA A 384 -7.80 8.88 -14.12
C ALA A 384 -6.42 9.41 -14.52
N GLY A 385 -5.78 8.76 -15.48
CA GLY A 385 -4.48 9.17 -16.02
C GLY A 385 -4.47 9.17 -17.56
N PRO A 386 -3.33 9.44 -18.20
CA PRO A 386 -3.21 9.51 -19.65
C PRO A 386 -3.67 8.24 -20.41
N TRP A 387 -3.69 7.08 -19.76
CA TRP A 387 -4.16 5.83 -20.37
C TRP A 387 -5.67 5.66 -20.35
N THR A 388 -6.36 6.40 -19.47
CA THR A 388 -7.81 6.28 -19.28
C THR A 388 -8.55 6.72 -20.53
N THR A 389 -9.29 5.80 -21.14
CA THR A 389 -10.02 6.06 -22.39
C THR A 389 -11.37 6.71 -22.12
N ALA A 390 -11.60 7.91 -22.68
CA ALA A 390 -12.87 8.62 -22.63
C ALA A 390 -13.87 8.08 -23.68
N ASN A 391 -14.27 6.81 -23.54
CA ASN A 391 -15.16 6.10 -24.46
C ASN A 391 -16.49 5.65 -23.80
N GLY A 392 -16.88 6.27 -22.69
CA GLY A 392 -18.03 5.90 -21.86
C GLY A 392 -17.77 4.71 -20.94
N ARG A 393 -16.50 4.40 -20.66
CA ARG A 393 -16.05 3.38 -19.69
C ARG A 393 -15.23 3.95 -18.54
N GLU A 394 -14.77 5.17 -18.69
CA GLU A 394 -13.89 5.87 -17.77
C GLU A 394 -14.52 6.16 -16.39
N ASP A 395 -15.85 6.32 -16.31
CA ASP A 395 -16.58 6.48 -15.05
C ASP A 395 -16.94 5.13 -14.39
N ARG A 396 -16.59 4.00 -15.02
CA ARG A 396 -16.84 2.65 -14.50
C ARG A 396 -15.71 2.28 -13.55
N ILE A 397 -15.83 2.72 -12.30
CA ILE A 397 -14.91 2.32 -11.25
C ILE A 397 -15.09 0.82 -10.99
N PHE A 398 -16.24 0.40 -10.48
CA PHE A 398 -16.58 -1.03 -10.40
C PHE A 398 -17.73 -1.37 -11.34
N GLN A 399 -17.66 -2.57 -11.93
CA GLN A 399 -18.75 -3.13 -12.72
C GLN A 399 -19.15 -4.51 -12.22
N HIS A 400 -20.46 -4.78 -12.30
CA HIS A 400 -21.03 -6.11 -12.24
C HIS A 400 -21.50 -6.48 -13.65
N ASP A 401 -20.99 -7.58 -14.19
CA ASP A 401 -21.45 -8.21 -15.42
C ASP A 401 -22.61 -9.16 -15.11
N THR A 402 -22.56 -9.86 -13.97
CA THR A 402 -23.63 -10.74 -13.48
C THR A 402 -23.87 -10.52 -11.98
N LEU A 403 -25.13 -10.40 -11.57
CA LEU A 403 -25.52 -10.38 -10.16
C LEU A 403 -25.94 -11.77 -9.72
N GLY A 404 -25.24 -12.32 -8.72
CA GLY A 404 -25.68 -13.49 -7.97
C GLY A 404 -26.62 -13.08 -6.83
N ALA A 405 -27.36 -14.04 -6.26
CA ALA A 405 -28.36 -13.78 -5.23
C ALA A 405 -27.80 -13.11 -3.95
N LEU A 406 -26.50 -13.29 -3.68
CA LEU A 406 -25.83 -12.72 -2.50
C LEU A 406 -25.05 -11.44 -2.80
N SER A 407 -25.12 -10.89 -4.02
CA SER A 407 -24.30 -9.73 -4.38
C SER A 407 -24.73 -8.50 -3.61
N SER A 408 -23.81 -7.85 -2.89
CA SER A 408 -24.10 -6.61 -2.18
C SER A 408 -22.86 -5.73 -2.03
N VAL A 409 -23.06 -4.41 -1.91
CA VAL A 409 -21.98 -3.44 -1.77
C VAL A 409 -22.29 -2.41 -0.69
N TYR A 410 -21.32 -2.19 0.18
CA TYR A 410 -21.24 -1.07 1.11
C TYR A 410 -20.25 -0.05 0.53
N LEU A 411 -20.64 1.24 0.50
CA LEU A 411 -19.84 2.31 -0.10
C LEU A 411 -19.71 3.48 0.86
N GLU A 412 -18.49 3.90 1.16
CA GLU A 412 -18.24 5.01 2.09
C GLU A 412 -16.97 5.79 1.70
N GLY A 413 -17.04 7.13 1.65
CA GLY A 413 -15.85 7.99 1.66
C GLY A 413 -14.89 7.91 0.46
N ASN A 414 -15.24 7.21 -0.63
CA ASN A 414 -14.35 7.08 -1.79
C ASN A 414 -14.32 8.36 -2.65
N VAL A 415 -13.21 8.54 -3.34
CA VAL A 415 -12.94 9.68 -4.23
C VAL A 415 -12.49 9.16 -5.58
N ALA A 416 -13.20 9.51 -6.64
CA ALA A 416 -12.82 9.21 -8.02
C ALA A 416 -12.65 10.50 -8.81
N ARG A 417 -11.45 10.81 -9.29
CA ARG A 417 -11.18 12.04 -10.04
C ARG A 417 -11.04 11.74 -11.54
N PRO A 418 -11.73 12.49 -12.43
CA PRO A 418 -12.60 13.65 -12.15
C PRO A 418 -14.08 13.32 -11.86
N TYR A 419 -14.51 12.05 -11.93
CA TYR A 419 -15.94 11.68 -12.03
C TYR A 419 -16.77 11.87 -10.76
N GLN A 420 -16.23 11.55 -9.59
CA GLN A 420 -16.83 11.74 -8.27
C GLN A 420 -15.78 12.22 -7.24
N PRO A 421 -15.41 13.51 -7.25
CA PRO A 421 -14.29 14.01 -6.44
C PRO A 421 -14.63 14.23 -4.96
N SER A 422 -15.91 14.12 -4.56
CA SER A 422 -16.34 14.34 -3.18
C SER A 422 -16.52 13.02 -2.42
N PRO A 423 -15.84 12.83 -1.27
CA PRO A 423 -16.01 11.64 -0.44
C PRO A 423 -17.41 11.57 0.20
N GLY A 424 -18.11 12.70 0.34
CA GLY A 424 -19.50 12.77 0.79
C GLY A 424 -20.53 12.77 -0.35
N GLY A 425 -20.08 12.61 -1.61
CA GLY A 425 -20.96 12.54 -2.78
C GLY A 425 -21.73 11.22 -2.89
N ASN A 426 -22.63 11.14 -3.87
CA ASN A 426 -23.36 9.91 -4.16
C ASN A 426 -22.42 8.81 -4.66
N GLN A 427 -21.97 7.94 -3.75
CA GLN A 427 -21.02 6.87 -4.04
C GLN A 427 -21.55 5.83 -5.05
N ARG A 428 -22.87 5.70 -5.21
CA ARG A 428 -23.47 4.66 -6.07
C ARG A 428 -23.07 4.80 -7.52
N VAL A 429 -22.75 6.02 -7.98
CA VAL A 429 -22.38 6.29 -9.38
C VAL A 429 -21.10 5.60 -9.83
N MET A 430 -20.24 5.21 -8.88
CA MET A 430 -18.99 4.47 -9.12
C MET A 430 -19.21 2.98 -9.41
N VAL A 431 -20.40 2.43 -9.14
CA VAL A 431 -20.70 1.00 -9.35
C VAL A 431 -21.78 0.86 -10.41
N LYS A 432 -21.47 0.16 -11.51
CA LYS A 432 -22.38 -0.03 -12.65
C LYS A 432 -22.79 -1.49 -12.82
N TYR A 433 -24.03 -1.71 -13.27
CA TYR A 433 -24.53 -3.01 -13.69
C TYR A 433 -24.68 -3.05 -15.21
N LEU A 434 -23.78 -3.75 -15.91
CA LEU A 434 -23.74 -3.72 -17.38
C LEU A 434 -24.96 -4.41 -18.00
N ALA A 435 -25.37 -5.55 -17.45
CA ALA A 435 -26.54 -6.28 -17.97
C ALA A 435 -27.86 -5.53 -17.72
N GLY A 436 -27.93 -4.69 -16.69
CA GLY A 436 -29.11 -3.87 -16.36
C GLY A 436 -29.08 -2.44 -16.91
N GLY A 437 -27.99 -2.01 -17.55
CA GLY A 437 -27.88 -0.71 -18.22
C GLY A 437 -27.80 0.51 -17.29
N GLY A 438 -27.33 0.37 -16.05
CA GLY A 438 -27.35 1.48 -15.08
C GLY A 438 -26.65 1.20 -13.74
N LEU A 439 -27.24 1.70 -12.65
CA LEU A 439 -26.82 1.39 -11.28
C LEU A 439 -27.20 -0.04 -10.91
N LEU A 440 -26.70 -0.53 -9.78
CA LEU A 440 -27.20 -1.78 -9.19
C LEU A 440 -28.66 -1.59 -8.72
N PRO A 441 -29.44 -2.68 -8.59
CA PRO A 441 -30.71 -2.66 -7.86
C PRO A 441 -30.53 -2.12 -6.43
N ASP A 442 -31.54 -1.46 -5.88
CA ASP A 442 -31.46 -0.82 -4.56
C ASP A 442 -31.12 -1.81 -3.46
N GLU A 443 -31.64 -3.04 -3.54
CA GLU A 443 -31.39 -4.14 -2.62
C GLU A 443 -29.94 -4.64 -2.59
N ALA A 444 -29.14 -4.32 -3.61
CA ALA A 444 -27.72 -4.65 -3.63
C ALA A 444 -26.85 -3.62 -2.89
N TYR A 445 -27.40 -2.46 -2.50
CA TYR A 445 -26.69 -1.49 -1.66
C TYR A 445 -27.07 -1.70 -0.20
N VAL A 446 -26.08 -1.96 0.65
CA VAL A 446 -26.29 -2.20 2.09
C VAL A 446 -25.87 -0.98 2.93
N GLU A 447 -26.51 -0.80 4.08
CA GLU A 447 -26.27 0.34 4.99
C GLU A 447 -25.15 0.08 6.01
N HIS A 448 -24.74 -1.17 6.15
CA HIS A 448 -23.71 -1.60 7.08
C HIS A 448 -22.65 -2.42 6.36
N ARG A 449 -21.44 -2.32 6.89
CA ARG A 449 -20.31 -3.14 6.46
C ARG A 449 -20.65 -4.63 6.62
N HIS A 450 -20.07 -5.45 5.76
CA HIS A 450 -20.25 -6.90 5.79
C HIS A 450 -19.48 -7.53 6.97
N ALA A 451 -19.30 -8.85 6.99
CA ALA A 451 -18.56 -9.51 8.06
C ALA A 451 -17.15 -8.90 8.19
N GLN A 452 -16.76 -8.58 9.41
CA GLN A 452 -15.46 -7.97 9.69
C GLN A 452 -14.48 -9.05 10.16
N PRO A 453 -13.18 -8.92 9.84
CA PRO A 453 -12.13 -9.80 10.34
C PRO A 453 -11.95 -9.65 11.86
N ALA A 454 -11.26 -10.62 12.47
CA ALA A 454 -10.89 -10.59 13.89
C ALA A 454 -10.08 -9.34 14.23
N VAL A 455 -9.17 -8.94 13.33
CA VAL A 455 -8.40 -7.71 13.42
C VAL A 455 -8.91 -6.73 12.35
N PRO A 456 -9.72 -5.72 12.72
CA PRO A 456 -10.34 -4.82 11.76
C PRO A 456 -9.31 -3.93 11.05
N LEU A 457 -9.64 -3.49 9.83
CA LEU A 457 -8.84 -2.51 9.10
C LEU A 457 -9.01 -1.11 9.70
N THR A 458 -7.90 -0.40 9.90
CA THR A 458 -7.96 1.04 10.18
C THR A 458 -8.37 1.79 8.92
N VAL A 459 -9.41 2.61 9.02
CA VAL A 459 -9.90 3.46 7.93
C VAL A 459 -9.47 4.91 8.17
N VAL A 460 -8.77 5.49 7.21
CA VAL A 460 -8.47 6.93 7.17
C VAL A 460 -9.13 7.58 5.95
N GLY A 461 -9.19 8.91 5.87
CA GLY A 461 -9.80 9.60 4.73
C GLY A 461 -9.05 9.34 3.42
N ALA A 462 -9.76 9.25 2.29
CA ALA A 462 -9.18 8.81 1.00
C ALA A 462 -7.96 9.62 0.53
N ASP A 463 -7.97 10.94 0.72
CA ASP A 463 -6.84 11.81 0.32
C ASP A 463 -5.63 11.65 1.26
N GLN A 464 -5.86 11.46 2.55
CA GLN A 464 -4.81 11.19 3.54
C GLN A 464 -4.18 9.82 3.29
N ALA A 465 -5.03 8.79 3.08
CA ALA A 465 -4.60 7.45 2.69
C ALA A 465 -3.73 7.50 1.43
N ALA A 466 -4.19 8.18 0.39
CA ALA A 466 -3.47 8.25 -0.89
C ALA A 466 -2.05 8.78 -0.73
N THR A 467 -1.84 9.80 0.12
CA THR A 467 -0.50 10.33 0.39
C THR A 467 0.39 9.29 1.06
N ALA A 468 -0.09 8.65 2.13
CA ALA A 468 0.66 7.62 2.85
C ALA A 468 1.01 6.42 1.95
N ILE A 469 0.07 5.96 1.13
CA ILE A 469 0.26 4.84 0.19
C ILE A 469 1.37 5.15 -0.82
N LEU A 470 1.40 6.37 -1.34
CA LEU A 470 2.45 6.79 -2.28
C LEU A 470 3.83 6.96 -1.63
N ASP A 471 3.91 7.08 -0.31
CA ASP A 471 5.16 7.10 0.43
C ASP A 471 5.63 5.67 0.78
N GLU A 472 4.69 4.79 1.14
CA GLU A 472 5.00 3.54 1.86
C GLU A 472 4.80 2.27 1.03
N ALA A 473 3.87 2.23 0.07
CA ALA A 473 3.54 0.99 -0.62
C ALA A 473 4.71 0.44 -1.45
N GLY A 474 4.78 -0.87 -1.63
CA GLY A 474 5.87 -1.57 -2.30
C GLY A 474 6.93 -2.07 -1.33
N ALA A 475 7.94 -2.74 -1.85
CA ALA A 475 9.18 -3.06 -1.15
C ALA A 475 10.01 -1.77 -0.94
N SER A 476 9.44 -0.83 -0.18
CA SER A 476 9.87 0.56 -0.10
C SER A 476 10.96 0.80 0.93
N ARG A 477 11.15 -0.13 1.87
CA ARG A 477 12.12 -0.07 2.96
C ARG A 477 12.75 -1.45 3.18
N ARG A 478 13.86 -1.46 3.92
CA ARG A 478 14.53 -2.65 4.45
C ARG A 478 15.10 -2.35 5.83
N LEU A 479 15.58 -3.36 6.54
CA LEU A 479 16.27 -3.19 7.82
C LEU A 479 17.76 -2.90 7.59
N ALA A 480 18.31 -2.02 8.44
CA ALA A 480 19.74 -1.90 8.67
C ALA A 480 20.18 -2.88 9.77
N CYS A 481 21.49 -3.03 9.94
CA CYS A 481 22.03 -3.99 10.91
C CYS A 481 21.66 -3.70 12.36
N ASP A 482 21.27 -2.47 12.70
CA ASP A 482 20.81 -2.07 14.02
C ASP A 482 19.28 -2.16 14.18
N GLY A 483 18.59 -2.80 13.23
CA GLY A 483 17.13 -2.94 13.19
C GLY A 483 16.37 -1.68 12.74
N SER A 484 17.06 -0.59 12.38
CA SER A 484 16.38 0.62 11.90
C SER A 484 15.88 0.47 10.45
N TRP A 485 14.73 1.08 10.15
CA TRP A 485 14.19 1.10 8.79
C TRP A 485 14.94 2.09 7.91
N VAL A 486 15.41 1.61 6.74
CA VAL A 486 16.03 2.44 5.71
C VAL A 486 15.27 2.34 4.40
N ALA A 487 15.21 3.44 3.63
CA ALA A 487 14.55 3.45 2.33
C ALA A 487 15.24 2.48 1.35
N ALA A 488 14.43 1.71 0.62
CA ALA A 488 14.87 0.69 -0.34
C ALA A 488 14.03 0.68 -1.63
N ARG A 489 13.17 1.69 -1.84
CA ARG A 489 12.33 1.78 -3.05
C ARG A 489 13.22 1.79 -4.30
N ASP A 490 12.94 0.90 -5.25
CA ASP A 490 13.75 0.80 -6.45
C ASP A 490 13.32 1.82 -7.54
N PRO A 491 14.09 1.97 -8.62
CA PRO A 491 13.79 2.96 -9.66
C PRO A 491 12.44 2.76 -10.38
N LEU A 492 11.94 1.53 -10.50
CA LEU A 492 10.67 1.26 -11.18
C LEU A 492 9.50 1.67 -10.29
N ASP A 493 9.51 1.28 -9.02
CA ASP A 493 8.49 1.71 -8.06
C ASP A 493 8.52 3.24 -7.87
N THR A 494 9.72 3.83 -7.83
CA THR A 494 9.91 5.29 -7.76
C THR A 494 9.25 5.98 -8.94
N ARG A 495 9.45 5.46 -10.16
CA ARG A 495 8.81 5.98 -11.37
C ARG A 495 7.29 5.87 -11.29
N ILE A 496 6.75 4.72 -10.90
CA ILE A 496 5.29 4.48 -10.81
C ILE A 496 4.65 5.45 -9.80
N VAL A 497 5.26 5.62 -8.63
CA VAL A 497 4.79 6.59 -7.63
C VAL A 497 4.87 8.02 -8.15
N ALA A 498 5.97 8.39 -8.82
CA ALA A 498 6.12 9.71 -9.42
C ALA A 498 5.07 9.97 -10.50
N ASP A 499 4.74 8.97 -11.32
CA ASP A 499 3.70 9.05 -12.33
C ASP A 499 2.32 9.33 -11.72
N VAL A 500 1.98 8.68 -10.60
CA VAL A 500 0.72 8.97 -9.88
C VAL A 500 0.70 10.41 -9.36
N ARG A 501 1.79 10.87 -8.73
CA ARG A 501 1.89 12.24 -8.18
C ARG A 501 1.79 13.31 -9.27
N ALA A 502 2.37 13.05 -10.44
CA ALA A 502 2.43 14.00 -11.54
C ALA A 502 1.23 13.90 -12.50
N GLY A 503 0.40 12.87 -12.40
CA GLY A 503 -0.65 12.60 -13.39
C GLY A 503 -0.08 12.20 -14.75
N THR A 504 1.08 11.53 -14.77
CA THR A 504 1.79 11.07 -15.98
C THR A 504 1.78 9.54 -16.09
N GLY A 505 2.42 8.99 -17.12
CA GLY A 505 2.54 7.54 -17.33
C GLY A 505 2.20 7.13 -18.77
N PRO A 506 2.03 5.82 -19.04
CA PRO A 506 1.56 5.31 -20.31
C PRO A 506 0.27 5.99 -20.77
N SER A 507 0.14 6.18 -22.08
CA SER A 507 -1.00 6.82 -22.74
C SER A 507 -1.80 5.82 -23.57
N GLN A 508 -2.92 6.24 -24.17
CA GLN A 508 -3.81 5.36 -24.96
C GLN A 508 -3.11 4.57 -26.07
N ASP A 509 -2.08 5.16 -26.69
CA ASP A 509 -1.27 4.57 -27.75
C ASP A 509 -0.10 3.73 -27.23
N SER A 510 0.09 3.65 -25.92
CA SER A 510 1.10 2.80 -25.32
C SER A 510 0.71 1.33 -25.44
N GLU A 511 1.55 0.58 -26.16
CA GLU A 511 1.44 -0.86 -26.26
C GLU A 511 1.86 -1.54 -24.96
N MET A 512 2.87 -1.08 -24.21
CA MET A 512 3.33 -1.68 -22.94
C MET A 512 3.32 -3.22 -22.97
N ASP A 513 3.91 -3.79 -24.01
CA ASP A 513 3.91 -5.22 -24.30
C ASP A 513 5.15 -5.91 -23.68
N HIS A 514 6.21 -5.13 -23.43
CA HIS A 514 7.45 -5.59 -22.82
C HIS A 514 7.81 -4.77 -21.58
N PRO A 515 8.45 -5.38 -20.56
CA PRO A 515 8.98 -4.64 -19.41
C PRO A 515 9.87 -3.45 -19.80
N SER A 516 10.64 -3.58 -20.90
CA SER A 516 11.51 -2.53 -21.44
C SER A 516 10.77 -1.24 -21.80
N ASP A 517 9.46 -1.29 -22.07
CA ASP A 517 8.64 -0.12 -22.39
C ASP A 517 8.51 0.82 -21.17
N LEU A 518 8.76 0.31 -19.97
CA LEU A 518 8.86 1.06 -18.72
C LEU A 518 10.29 1.09 -18.14
N GLY A 519 11.30 0.73 -18.93
CA GLY A 519 12.71 0.71 -18.52
C GLY A 519 13.22 -0.64 -18.03
N GLY A 520 12.37 -1.68 -18.02
CA GLY A 520 12.71 -3.04 -17.60
C GLY A 520 12.68 -3.24 -16.08
N SER A 521 12.98 -4.46 -15.65
CA SER A 521 13.24 -4.75 -14.23
C SER A 521 14.58 -4.12 -13.82
N PRO A 522 14.62 -3.28 -12.78
CA PRO A 522 15.87 -2.71 -12.27
C PRO A 522 16.91 -3.78 -11.89
N SER A 523 18.19 -3.47 -12.05
CA SER A 523 19.25 -4.27 -11.42
C SER A 523 19.36 -3.86 -9.95
N LEU A 524 19.44 -4.83 -9.04
CA LEU A 524 19.55 -4.60 -7.59
C LEU A 524 20.97 -4.94 -7.13
N SER A 525 21.59 -4.01 -6.39
CA SER A 525 22.89 -4.23 -5.77
C SER A 525 22.77 -5.26 -4.65
N ALA A 526 23.65 -6.27 -4.66
CA ALA A 526 23.58 -7.36 -3.69
C ALA A 526 23.87 -6.93 -2.25
N GLY A 527 24.67 -5.87 -2.06
CA GLY A 527 25.09 -5.39 -0.75
C GLY A 527 25.97 -6.39 0.02
N THR A 528 26.11 -6.12 1.31
CA THR A 528 26.83 -6.99 2.25
C THR A 528 25.87 -7.34 3.39
N PRO A 529 25.68 -8.63 3.72
CA PRO A 529 24.85 -9.03 4.85
C PRO A 529 25.43 -8.51 6.15
N CYS A 530 24.56 -8.28 7.13
CA CYS A 530 24.98 -7.92 8.47
C CYS A 530 25.67 -9.11 9.17
N PRO A 531 26.75 -8.89 9.94
CA PRO A 531 27.31 -9.91 10.82
C PRO A 531 26.28 -10.37 11.86
N ASP A 532 26.30 -11.67 12.13
CA ASP A 532 25.39 -12.46 12.98
C ASP A 532 26.24 -13.65 13.44
N ASP A 533 26.90 -13.51 14.60
CA ASP A 533 28.03 -14.36 15.04
C ASP A 533 27.57 -15.73 15.59
N ASP A 534 26.34 -15.83 16.09
CA ASP A 534 25.73 -17.07 16.59
C ASP A 534 24.68 -17.67 15.65
N GLU A 535 24.42 -17.01 14.53
CA GLU A 535 23.52 -17.44 13.46
C GLU A 535 22.06 -17.58 13.91
N ASP A 536 21.60 -16.72 14.81
CA ASP A 536 20.22 -16.73 15.32
C ASP A 536 19.24 -15.86 14.51
N GLY A 537 19.74 -14.95 13.67
CA GLY A 537 18.97 -14.12 12.74
C GLY A 537 18.83 -12.67 13.18
N MET A 538 19.27 -12.34 14.38
CA MET A 538 19.49 -10.98 14.86
C MET A 538 20.94 -10.58 14.54
N PRO A 539 21.19 -9.42 13.91
CA PRO A 539 22.56 -8.99 13.70
C PRO A 539 23.24 -8.50 14.98
N ASN A 540 24.56 -8.69 15.09
CA ASN A 540 25.36 -8.26 16.26
C ASN A 540 25.14 -6.79 16.65
N ALA A 541 24.85 -5.92 15.67
CA ALA A 541 24.62 -4.49 15.91
C ALA A 541 23.23 -4.20 16.51
N TYR A 542 22.22 -5.00 16.17
CA TYR A 542 20.90 -4.95 16.79
C TYR A 542 20.97 -5.51 18.21
N GLU A 543 21.67 -6.62 18.40
CA GLU A 543 21.85 -7.23 19.71
C GLU A 543 22.60 -6.32 20.67
N ALA A 544 23.69 -5.71 20.21
CA ALA A 544 24.43 -4.73 20.99
C ALA A 544 23.59 -3.48 21.34
N ARG A 545 22.63 -3.10 20.49
CA ARG A 545 21.74 -1.97 20.73
C ARG A 545 20.73 -2.26 21.84
N PHE A 546 20.26 -3.49 21.96
CA PHE A 546 19.23 -3.91 22.93
C PHE A 546 19.77 -4.78 24.08
N GLU A 547 21.09 -4.84 24.23
CA GLU A 547 21.78 -5.55 25.31
C GLU A 547 21.47 -7.06 25.33
N PHE A 548 21.44 -7.65 24.14
CA PHE A 548 21.50 -9.10 23.87
C PHE A 548 22.95 -9.55 23.73
N ASP A 549 23.22 -10.85 23.83
CA ASP A 549 24.59 -11.41 23.73
C ASP A 549 24.81 -11.97 22.32
N PRO A 550 25.66 -11.36 21.47
CA PRO A 550 25.91 -11.81 20.09
C PRO A 550 26.50 -13.21 19.90
N LEU A 551 26.61 -13.97 21.00
CA LEU A 551 27.12 -15.33 21.06
C LEU A 551 26.10 -16.31 21.69
N ASP A 552 24.88 -15.86 22.02
CA ASP A 552 23.81 -16.65 22.62
C ASP A 552 22.53 -16.70 21.77
N ALA A 553 22.54 -17.59 20.78
CA ALA A 553 21.42 -17.79 19.86
C ALA A 553 20.06 -18.14 20.52
N ALA A 554 20.03 -18.43 21.81
CA ALA A 554 18.79 -18.66 22.53
C ALA A 554 18.00 -17.36 22.75
N ASP A 555 18.62 -16.19 22.71
CA ASP A 555 17.94 -14.93 22.99
C ASP A 555 17.05 -14.43 21.84
N ALA A 556 17.31 -14.75 20.56
CA ALA A 556 16.37 -14.52 19.46
C ALA A 556 14.96 -15.06 19.73
N SER A 557 14.88 -16.22 20.38
CA SER A 557 13.62 -16.91 20.69
C SER A 557 13.00 -16.54 22.04
N GLN A 558 13.54 -15.53 22.73
CA GLN A 558 12.94 -14.99 23.93
C GLN A 558 11.95 -13.88 23.58
N ASP A 559 11.02 -13.63 24.48
CA ASP A 559 10.11 -12.48 24.50
C ASP A 559 10.54 -11.63 25.71
N ALA A 560 11.48 -10.71 25.46
CA ALA A 560 12.22 -10.06 26.54
C ALA A 560 11.41 -8.99 27.28
N ASP A 561 10.41 -8.37 26.65
CA ASP A 561 9.51 -7.39 27.26
C ASP A 561 8.12 -7.98 27.60
N GLY A 562 7.82 -9.21 27.17
CA GLY A 562 6.61 -9.95 27.51
C GLY A 562 5.39 -9.49 26.73
N ASP A 563 5.58 -8.85 25.57
CA ASP A 563 4.51 -8.32 24.75
C ASP A 563 3.85 -9.41 23.87
N GLY A 564 4.53 -10.53 23.64
CA GLY A 564 4.07 -11.67 22.87
C GLY A 564 4.79 -11.89 21.53
N TYR A 565 5.74 -11.04 21.17
CA TYR A 565 6.65 -11.22 20.03
C TYR A 565 8.04 -11.68 20.49
N LEU A 566 8.66 -12.55 19.69
CA LEU A 566 10.04 -12.95 19.93
C LEU A 566 11.00 -11.82 19.56
N ASN A 567 12.17 -11.74 20.19
CA ASN A 567 13.19 -10.71 19.90
C ASN A 567 13.57 -10.66 18.41
N ILE A 568 13.59 -11.82 17.73
CA ILE A 568 13.76 -11.88 16.28
C ILE A 568 12.55 -11.36 15.50
N GLU A 569 11.32 -11.60 15.95
CA GLU A 569 10.12 -11.02 15.33
C GLU A 569 10.13 -9.49 15.51
N GLU A 570 10.57 -8.99 16.65
CA GLU A 570 10.79 -7.56 16.92
C GLU A 570 11.83 -6.96 15.95
N TYR A 571 12.96 -7.64 15.75
CA TYR A 571 13.94 -7.23 14.73
C TYR A 571 13.31 -7.15 13.34
N LEU A 572 12.53 -8.17 12.94
CA LEU A 572 11.86 -8.22 11.64
C LEU A 572 10.82 -7.11 11.44
N ASN A 573 10.35 -6.48 12.52
CA ASN A 573 9.41 -5.37 12.50
C ASN A 573 10.06 -4.00 12.81
N GLY A 574 11.34 -4.00 13.18
CA GLY A 574 12.06 -2.78 13.58
C GLY A 574 11.49 -2.14 14.84
N SER A 575 10.90 -2.96 15.72
CA SER A 575 10.30 -2.56 16.99
C SER A 575 11.29 -2.71 18.16
N GLU A 576 10.82 -2.51 19.40
CA GLU A 576 11.68 -2.42 20.60
C GLU A 576 11.45 -3.66 21.47
N PRO A 577 12.42 -4.60 21.55
CA PRO A 577 12.26 -5.84 22.31
C PRO A 577 12.44 -5.67 23.83
N ARG A 578 12.75 -4.46 24.33
CA ARG A 578 13.06 -4.15 25.73
C ARG A 578 12.77 -2.70 26.13
#